data_AF-A0A3A0A2Y0-F1
#
_entry.id   AF-A0A3A0A2Y0-F1
#
_cell.length_a   1.000
_cell.length_b   1.000
_cell.length_c   1.000
_cell.angle_alpha   90.00
_cell.angle_beta   90.00
_cell.angle_gamma   90.00
#
_symmetry.space_group_name_H-M   'P 1'
#
loop_
_entity.id
_entity.type
_entity.pdbx_description
1 polymer ?
#
loop_
_entity_poly.entity_id
_entity_poly.type
_entity_poly.pdbx_seq_one_letter_code
_entity_poly.pdbx_strand_id
1 'polypeptide(L)'
;MALARQLATLLLDLYGIHPPHDGPVPNDWYRQALDYRVPRGEGANLRAALGGIERAQFSRIQALLRLPDAVWDLADRYRLEEKRLRPVLKLHDETLQLQLVRLMVEKDLTAEKVEKLVESGNVERVLRGDLPARSEDFGETPSERVANRWPSLASQFSQANLELVADQWLKRQKPEAIRQQVAVLRRLLDLVEREIEQKAARDS
;
A
#
# COMPACT_ATOMS: atom_id res chain seq x y z
N MET A 1 -6.68 -6.07 -10.15
CA MET A 1 -5.70 -5.87 -11.25
C MET A 1 -6.10 -4.86 -12.33
N ALA A 2 -7.32 -4.31 -12.32
CA ALA A 2 -7.86 -3.45 -13.39
C ALA A 2 -6.92 -2.31 -13.86
N LEU A 3 -6.35 -1.54 -12.95
CA LEU A 3 -5.47 -0.41 -13.30
C LEU A 3 -4.18 -0.84 -14.00
N ALA A 4 -3.61 -1.99 -13.63
CA ALA A 4 -2.43 -2.55 -14.28
C ALA A 4 -2.74 -2.99 -15.72
N ARG A 5 -3.91 -3.59 -15.94
CA ARG A 5 -4.38 -3.94 -17.29
C ARG A 5 -4.63 -2.71 -18.16
N GLN A 6 -5.27 -1.67 -17.60
CA GLN A 6 -5.49 -0.41 -18.30
C GLN A 6 -4.17 0.27 -18.71
N LEU A 7 -3.20 0.30 -17.79
CA LEU A 7 -1.86 0.81 -18.09
C LEU A 7 -1.21 0.02 -19.23
N ALA A 8 -1.25 -1.31 -19.15
CA ALA A 8 -0.71 -2.18 -20.19
C ALA A 8 -1.37 -1.93 -21.55
N THR A 9 -2.71 -1.82 -21.59
CA THR A 9 -3.45 -1.54 -22.82
C THR A 9 -3.02 -0.23 -23.45
N LEU A 10 -2.98 0.86 -22.68
CA LEU A 10 -2.59 2.17 -23.20
C LEU A 10 -1.12 2.18 -23.65
N LEU A 11 -0.23 1.50 -22.92
CA LEU A 11 1.17 1.42 -23.31
C LEU A 11 1.36 0.62 -24.61
N LEU A 12 0.70 -0.52 -24.75
CA LEU A 12 0.79 -1.35 -25.96
C LEU A 12 0.17 -0.67 -27.18
N ASP A 13 -0.92 0.09 -26.98
CA ASP A 13 -1.56 0.87 -28.04
C ASP A 13 -0.63 1.94 -28.64
N LEU A 14 0.21 2.59 -27.82
CA LEU A 14 1.25 3.52 -28.30
C LEU A 14 2.28 2.85 -29.23
N TYR A 15 2.40 1.52 -29.17
CA TYR A 15 3.27 0.72 -30.02
C TYR A 15 2.51 0.02 -31.16
N GLY A 16 1.21 0.29 -31.33
CA GLY A 16 0.36 -0.36 -32.35
C GLY A 16 0.08 -1.83 -32.06
N ILE A 17 0.24 -2.26 -30.80
CA ILE A 17 -0.01 -3.63 -30.36
C ILE A 17 -1.41 -3.68 -29.77
N HIS A 18 -2.32 -4.34 -30.47
CA HIS A 18 -3.73 -4.40 -30.11
C HIS A 18 -4.09 -5.76 -29.48
N PRO A 19 -5.10 -5.79 -28.59
CA PRO A 19 -5.58 -7.03 -28.00
C PRO A 19 -6.26 -7.91 -29.06
N PRO A 20 -6.25 -9.25 -28.87
CA PRO A 20 -7.05 -10.14 -29.69
C PRO A 20 -8.55 -9.78 -29.59
N HIS A 21 -9.26 -9.92 -30.71
CA HIS A 21 -10.68 -9.53 -30.85
C HIS A 21 -11.66 -10.72 -30.71
N ASP A 22 -11.13 -11.94 -30.64
CA ASP A 22 -11.87 -13.20 -30.69
C ASP A 22 -12.23 -13.75 -29.30
N GLY A 23 -11.91 -13.04 -28.22
CA GLY A 23 -12.26 -13.47 -26.87
C GLY A 23 -11.68 -12.62 -25.74
N PRO A 24 -11.72 -13.15 -24.51
CA PRO A 24 -11.07 -12.52 -23.36
C PRO A 24 -9.57 -12.35 -23.60
N VAL A 25 -9.06 -11.15 -23.30
CA VAL A 25 -7.64 -10.85 -23.48
C VAL A 25 -6.80 -11.66 -22.47
N PRO A 26 -5.86 -12.50 -22.93
CA PRO A 26 -5.05 -13.33 -22.04
C PRO A 26 -4.08 -12.46 -21.22
N ASN A 27 -3.75 -12.90 -20.01
CA ASN A 27 -2.82 -12.18 -19.14
C ASN A 27 -1.44 -11.96 -19.79
N ASP A 28 -0.98 -12.93 -20.59
CA ASP A 28 0.28 -12.83 -21.33
C ASP A 28 0.31 -11.68 -22.34
N TRP A 29 -0.85 -11.30 -22.90
CA TRP A 29 -0.94 -10.12 -23.75
C TRP A 29 -0.59 -8.85 -22.96
N TYR A 30 -1.15 -8.69 -21.76
CA TYR A 30 -0.84 -7.56 -20.90
C TYR A 30 0.62 -7.58 -20.41
N ARG A 31 1.22 -8.76 -20.20
CA ARG A 31 2.61 -8.90 -19.75
C ARG A 31 3.63 -8.35 -20.75
N GLN A 32 3.32 -8.36 -22.04
CA GLN A 32 4.18 -7.75 -23.08
C GLN A 32 4.51 -6.29 -22.75
N ALA A 33 3.60 -5.58 -22.09
CA ALA A 33 3.83 -4.20 -21.66
C ALA A 33 5.07 -4.03 -20.75
N LEU A 34 5.58 -5.09 -20.12
CA LEU A 34 6.80 -5.05 -19.32
C LEU A 34 8.06 -4.77 -20.14
N ASP A 35 8.06 -5.12 -21.43
CA ASP A 35 9.19 -4.95 -22.34
C ASP A 35 9.24 -3.54 -22.96
N TYR A 36 8.13 -2.80 -22.86
CA TYR A 36 8.00 -1.47 -23.44
C TYR A 36 8.25 -0.38 -22.41
N ARG A 37 8.87 0.71 -22.89
CA ARG A 37 9.03 1.95 -22.13
C ARG A 37 8.08 2.99 -22.69
N VAL A 38 7.73 3.97 -21.88
CA VAL A 38 6.92 5.08 -22.37
C VAL A 38 7.73 5.88 -23.40
N PRO A 39 7.21 6.07 -24.63
CA PRO A 39 7.87 6.90 -25.64
C PRO A 39 8.14 8.32 -25.14
N ARG A 40 9.19 8.97 -25.67
CA ARG A 40 9.51 10.36 -25.33
C ARG A 40 8.34 11.26 -25.74
N GLY A 41 7.95 12.19 -24.86
CA GLY A 41 6.82 13.09 -25.08
C GLY A 41 5.47 12.56 -24.59
N GLU A 42 5.23 11.25 -24.65
CA GLU A 42 3.92 10.66 -24.33
C GLU A 42 3.67 10.42 -22.84
N GLY A 43 4.71 10.51 -22.00
CA GLY A 43 4.59 10.20 -20.58
C GLY A 43 3.71 11.16 -19.77
N ALA A 44 3.46 12.39 -20.24
CA ALA A 44 2.49 13.26 -19.60
C ALA A 44 1.06 12.84 -19.96
N ASN A 45 0.80 12.60 -21.24
CA ASN A 45 -0.50 12.19 -21.78
C ASN A 45 -0.95 10.84 -21.18
N LEU A 46 -0.06 9.86 -21.18
CA LEU A 46 -0.34 8.52 -20.64
C LEU A 46 -0.67 8.57 -19.14
N ARG A 47 0.06 9.38 -18.36
CA ARG A 47 -0.21 9.55 -16.93
C ARG A 47 -1.51 10.32 -16.68
N ALA A 48 -1.82 11.32 -17.51
CA ALA A 48 -3.09 12.05 -17.45
C ALA A 48 -4.28 11.12 -17.75
N ALA A 49 -4.17 10.27 -18.77
CA ALA A 49 -5.19 9.27 -19.13
C ALA A 49 -5.45 8.25 -18.00
N LEU A 50 -4.44 7.95 -17.18
CA LEU A 50 -4.54 7.08 -16.01
C LEU A 50 -4.99 7.81 -14.73
N GLY A 51 -5.53 9.02 -14.83
CA GLY A 51 -6.02 9.81 -13.69
C GLY A 51 -4.96 10.70 -13.05
N GLY A 52 -3.94 11.13 -13.80
CA GLY A 52 -2.91 12.06 -13.32
C GLY A 52 -1.86 11.43 -12.41
N ILE A 53 -1.56 10.14 -12.58
CA ILE A 53 -0.61 9.43 -11.72
C ILE A 53 0.83 9.94 -11.86
N GLU A 54 1.61 9.76 -10.80
CA GLU A 54 3.04 10.09 -10.83
C GLU A 54 3.84 9.06 -11.62
N ARG A 55 5.02 9.46 -12.13
CA ARG A 55 5.93 8.55 -12.84
C ARG A 55 6.35 7.35 -11.97
N ALA A 56 6.60 7.57 -10.68
CA ALA A 56 6.95 6.49 -9.76
C ALA A 56 5.78 5.51 -9.56
N GLN A 57 4.55 6.03 -9.51
CA GLN A 57 3.33 5.22 -9.41
C GLN A 57 3.10 4.40 -10.69
N PHE A 58 3.33 4.98 -11.87
CA PHE A 58 3.28 4.27 -13.14
C PHE A 58 4.17 3.01 -13.12
N SER A 59 5.45 3.16 -12.75
CA SER A 59 6.38 2.03 -12.68
C SER A 59 5.94 0.96 -11.69
N ARG A 60 5.34 1.34 -10.56
CA ARG A 60 4.81 0.40 -9.56
C ARG A 60 3.63 -0.40 -10.08
N ILE A 61 2.69 0.28 -10.75
CA ILE A 61 1.53 -0.35 -11.38
C ILE A 61 1.98 -1.30 -12.49
N GLN A 62 2.90 -0.88 -13.36
CA GLN A 62 3.45 -1.72 -14.43
C GLN A 62 4.14 -2.97 -13.85
N ALA A 63 4.84 -2.85 -12.73
CA ALA A 63 5.52 -3.98 -12.08
C ALA A 63 4.56 -5.08 -11.60
N LEU A 64 3.30 -4.75 -11.26
CA LEU A 64 2.28 -5.75 -10.89
C LEU A 64 2.01 -6.76 -12.00
N LEU A 65 2.30 -6.40 -13.26
CA LEU A 65 2.12 -7.31 -14.39
C LEU A 65 3.02 -8.55 -14.30
N ARG A 66 4.09 -8.50 -13.49
CA ARG A 66 4.99 -9.63 -13.24
C ARG A 66 4.40 -10.71 -12.35
N LEU A 67 3.28 -10.45 -11.66
CA LEU A 67 2.66 -11.44 -10.80
C LEU A 67 2.12 -12.64 -11.64
N PRO A 68 2.17 -13.87 -11.10
CA PRO A 68 1.59 -15.06 -11.73
C PRO A 68 0.08 -14.97 -11.93
N ASP A 69 -0.45 -15.71 -12.89
CA ASP A 69 -1.89 -15.76 -13.18
C ASP A 69 -2.72 -16.14 -11.96
N ALA A 70 -2.26 -17.10 -11.18
CA ALA A 70 -2.96 -17.53 -9.96
C ALA A 70 -3.08 -16.38 -8.93
N VAL A 71 -2.11 -15.47 -8.89
CA VAL A 71 -2.16 -14.27 -8.02
C VAL A 71 -3.13 -13.24 -8.60
N TRP A 72 -3.15 -13.05 -9.92
CA TRP A 72 -4.09 -12.14 -10.58
C TRP A 72 -5.54 -12.56 -10.33
N ASP A 73 -5.81 -13.86 -10.45
CA ASP A 73 -7.10 -14.47 -10.17
C ASP A 73 -7.59 -14.16 -8.75
N LEU A 74 -6.74 -14.37 -7.74
CA LEU A 74 -7.09 -14.04 -6.35
C LEU A 74 -7.26 -12.54 -6.16
N ALA A 75 -6.37 -11.74 -6.75
CA ALA A 75 -6.44 -10.29 -6.67
C ALA A 75 -7.75 -9.73 -7.26
N ASP A 76 -8.24 -10.31 -8.34
CA ASP A 76 -9.51 -9.88 -8.94
C ASP A 76 -10.72 -10.41 -8.17
N ARG A 77 -10.71 -11.68 -7.76
CA ARG A 77 -11.80 -12.29 -6.96
C ARG A 77 -12.03 -11.53 -5.65
N TYR A 78 -10.95 -11.15 -4.96
CA TYR A 78 -11.01 -10.45 -3.67
C TYR A 78 -10.80 -8.94 -3.78
N ARG A 79 -10.77 -8.39 -5.00
CA ARG A 79 -10.57 -6.95 -5.28
C ARG A 79 -9.38 -6.34 -4.51
N LEU A 80 -8.27 -7.06 -4.48
CA LEU A 80 -7.06 -6.63 -3.76
C LEU A 80 -6.49 -5.34 -4.37
N GLU A 81 -6.15 -4.41 -3.51
CA GLU A 81 -5.58 -3.12 -3.88
C GLU A 81 -4.11 -3.25 -4.33
N GLU A 82 -3.69 -2.36 -5.24
CA GLU A 82 -2.30 -2.27 -5.71
C GLU A 82 -1.31 -2.18 -4.54
N LYS A 83 -1.64 -1.37 -3.53
CA LYS A 83 -0.78 -1.18 -2.36
C LYS A 83 -0.49 -2.48 -1.60
N ARG A 84 -1.46 -3.39 -1.52
CA ARG A 84 -1.35 -4.69 -0.85
C ARG A 84 -0.54 -5.70 -1.67
N LEU A 85 -0.57 -5.58 -3.00
CA LEU A 85 0.12 -6.51 -3.92
C LEU A 85 1.58 -6.12 -4.18
N ARG A 86 1.95 -4.85 -4.04
CA ARG A 86 3.34 -4.39 -4.25
C ARG A 86 4.38 -5.15 -3.43
N PRO A 87 4.20 -5.43 -2.12
CA PRO A 87 5.21 -6.18 -1.38
C PRO A 87 5.36 -7.61 -1.88
N VAL A 88 4.29 -8.22 -2.41
CA VAL A 88 4.32 -9.59 -2.95
C VAL A 88 5.34 -9.70 -4.09
N LEU A 89 5.51 -8.65 -4.90
CA LEU A 89 6.53 -8.60 -5.96
C LEU A 89 7.98 -8.69 -5.47
N LYS A 90 8.25 -8.42 -4.19
CA LYS A 90 9.60 -8.55 -3.62
C LYS A 90 9.99 -10.03 -3.44
N LEU A 91 9.02 -10.94 -3.42
CA LEU A 91 9.27 -12.38 -3.35
C LEU A 91 9.62 -12.91 -4.74
N HIS A 92 10.69 -13.71 -4.85
CA HIS A 92 11.12 -14.28 -6.13
C HIS A 92 10.38 -15.58 -6.49
N ASP A 93 9.83 -16.29 -5.49
CA ASP A 93 9.14 -17.57 -5.68
C ASP A 93 7.64 -17.34 -5.91
N GLU A 94 7.14 -17.79 -7.07
CA GLU A 94 5.72 -17.70 -7.45
C GLU A 94 4.79 -18.45 -6.49
N THR A 95 5.24 -19.57 -5.93
CA THR A 95 4.49 -20.36 -4.95
C THR A 95 4.32 -19.57 -3.66
N LEU A 96 5.40 -18.93 -3.20
CA LEU A 96 5.35 -18.07 -2.00
C LEU A 96 4.48 -16.84 -2.24
N GLN A 97 4.54 -16.23 -3.44
CA GLN A 97 3.65 -15.13 -3.81
C GLN A 97 2.17 -15.54 -3.72
N LEU A 98 1.82 -16.69 -4.29
CA LEU A 98 0.45 -17.22 -4.26
C LEU A 98 -0.01 -17.53 -2.84
N GLN A 99 0.83 -18.20 -2.05
CA GLN A 99 0.52 -18.54 -0.67
C GLN A 99 0.37 -17.30 0.22
N LEU A 100 1.24 -16.29 0.05
CA LEU A 100 1.12 -15.02 0.76
C LEU A 100 -0.21 -14.33 0.43
N VAL A 101 -0.62 -14.29 -0.84
CA VAL A 101 -1.88 -13.67 -1.23
C VAL A 101 -3.09 -14.42 -0.66
N ARG A 102 -3.04 -15.75 -0.57
CA ARG A 102 -4.07 -16.53 0.14
C ARG A 102 -4.14 -16.16 1.63
N LEU A 103 -2.99 -16.07 2.29
CA LEU A 103 -2.90 -15.66 3.70
C LEU A 103 -3.43 -14.23 3.91
N MET A 104 -3.12 -13.31 2.99
CA MET A 104 -3.61 -11.93 3.01
C MET A 104 -5.13 -11.87 2.99
N VAL A 105 -5.77 -12.74 2.20
CA VAL A 105 -7.22 -12.83 2.11
C VAL A 105 -7.80 -13.51 3.36
N GLU A 106 -7.22 -14.61 3.82
CA GLU A 106 -7.72 -15.38 4.96
C GLU A 106 -7.67 -14.56 6.27
N LYS A 107 -6.60 -13.80 6.48
CA LYS A 107 -6.36 -13.03 7.70
C LYS A 107 -6.66 -11.53 7.55
N ASP A 108 -7.22 -11.13 6.42
CA ASP A 108 -7.44 -9.74 5.99
C ASP A 108 -6.27 -8.79 6.33
N LEU A 109 -5.07 -9.15 5.87
CA LEU A 109 -3.86 -8.41 6.23
C LEU A 109 -3.81 -7.04 5.55
N THR A 110 -3.60 -5.98 6.34
CA THR A 110 -3.40 -4.62 5.82
C THR A 110 -2.11 -4.50 5.00
N ALA A 111 -2.02 -3.51 4.11
CA ALA A 111 -0.83 -3.29 3.29
C ALA A 111 0.45 -3.14 4.14
N GLU A 112 0.37 -2.48 5.30
CA GLU A 112 1.50 -2.32 6.22
C GLU A 112 1.97 -3.66 6.82
N LYS A 113 1.03 -4.53 7.19
CA LYS A 113 1.36 -5.86 7.72
C LYS A 113 2.02 -6.73 6.67
N VAL A 114 1.51 -6.71 5.44
CA VAL A 114 2.07 -7.46 4.32
C VAL A 114 3.47 -6.96 4.00
N GLU A 115 3.67 -5.64 3.94
CA GLU A 115 4.98 -5.03 3.70
C GLU A 115 5.98 -5.43 4.79
N LYS A 116 5.59 -5.31 6.05
CA LYS A 116 6.44 -5.69 7.18
C LYS A 116 6.77 -7.19 7.18
N LEU A 117 5.79 -8.05 6.89
CA LEU A 117 6.00 -9.49 6.83
C LEU A 117 7.03 -9.85 5.77
N VAL A 118 6.90 -9.28 4.57
CA VAL A 118 7.85 -9.46 3.47
C VAL A 118 9.24 -8.92 3.82
N GLU A 119 9.33 -7.72 4.40
CA GLU A 119 10.61 -7.10 4.78
C GLU A 119 11.32 -7.82 5.91
N SER A 120 10.58 -8.43 6.83
CA SER A 120 11.15 -9.21 7.94
C SER A 120 11.72 -10.56 7.49
N GLY A 121 11.46 -11.00 6.25
CA GLY A 121 11.85 -12.33 5.76
C GLY A 121 11.11 -13.49 6.43
N ASN A 122 10.09 -13.21 7.25
CA ASN A 122 9.35 -14.23 8.00
C ASN A 122 8.23 -14.90 7.19
N VAL A 123 8.01 -14.49 5.93
CA VAL A 123 6.94 -15.04 5.06
C VAL A 123 6.97 -16.57 5.06
N GLU A 124 8.12 -17.17 4.78
CA GLU A 124 8.23 -18.63 4.70
C GLU A 124 7.95 -19.34 6.03
N ARG A 125 8.33 -18.73 7.16
CA ARG A 125 8.14 -19.31 8.50
C ARG A 125 6.67 -19.28 8.88
N VAL A 126 5.99 -18.16 8.59
CA VAL A 126 4.55 -18.01 8.80
C VAL A 126 3.77 -18.97 7.90
N LEU A 127 4.17 -19.13 6.64
CA LEU A 127 3.51 -20.05 5.71
C LEU A 127 3.72 -21.53 6.05
N ARG A 128 4.88 -21.91 6.61
CA ARG A 128 5.14 -23.27 7.09
C ARG A 128 4.36 -23.63 8.37
N GLY A 129 3.77 -22.65 9.05
CA GLY A 129 3.13 -22.86 10.34
C GLY A 129 4.11 -23.04 11.50
N ASP A 130 5.39 -22.68 11.29
CA ASP A 130 6.44 -22.76 12.32
C ASP A 130 6.21 -21.74 13.45
N LEU A 131 5.30 -20.77 13.24
CA LEU A 131 4.87 -19.78 14.22
C LEU A 131 3.34 -19.87 14.43
N PRO A 132 2.86 -19.83 15.67
CA PRO A 132 1.43 -19.89 15.95
C PRO A 132 0.76 -18.57 15.56
N ALA A 133 0.08 -18.52 14.40
CA ALA A 133 -0.55 -17.34 13.78
C ALA A 133 -1.25 -16.37 14.74
N ARG A 134 -0.47 -15.55 15.44
CA ARG A 134 -0.91 -14.49 16.36
C ARG A 134 -0.68 -13.15 15.68
N SER A 135 -1.41 -12.12 16.09
CA SER A 135 -1.18 -10.75 15.61
C SER A 135 0.28 -10.30 15.80
N GLU A 136 0.96 -10.84 16.82
CA GLU A 136 2.36 -10.61 17.16
C GLU A 136 3.33 -11.11 16.07
N ASP A 137 2.99 -12.17 15.33
CA ASP A 137 3.87 -12.78 14.31
C ASP A 137 4.04 -11.87 13.08
N PHE A 138 3.06 -11.02 12.80
CA PHE A 138 3.13 -10.00 11.76
C PHE A 138 3.89 -8.76 12.22
N GLY A 139 4.13 -8.66 13.53
CA GLY A 139 4.76 -7.55 14.22
C GLY A 139 3.94 -6.26 14.17
N GLU A 140 4.25 -5.35 15.10
CA GLU A 140 3.55 -4.05 15.22
C GLU A 140 3.80 -3.11 14.02
N THR A 141 2.77 -2.74 13.27
CA THR A 141 2.92 -1.77 12.16
C THR A 141 3.23 -0.36 12.68
N PRO A 142 3.68 0.58 11.82
CA PRO A 142 3.79 1.99 12.22
C PRO A 142 2.49 2.55 12.79
N SER A 143 1.33 2.25 12.19
CA SER A 143 0.03 2.66 12.72
C SER A 143 -0.27 2.04 14.08
N GLU A 144 -0.04 0.74 14.25
CA GLU A 144 -0.24 0.05 15.54
C GLU A 144 0.67 0.64 16.63
N ARG A 145 1.94 0.93 16.30
CA ARG A 145 2.88 1.61 17.21
C ARG A 145 2.36 2.95 17.69
N VAL A 146 1.85 3.77 16.76
CA VAL A 146 1.31 5.08 17.11
C VAL A 146 0.07 4.90 17.99
N ALA A 147 -0.87 4.04 17.58
CA ALA A 147 -2.10 3.79 18.33
C ALA A 147 -1.84 3.28 19.75
N ASN A 148 -0.93 2.31 19.91
CA ASN A 148 -0.61 1.71 21.21
C ASN A 148 0.18 2.65 22.12
N ARG A 149 1.05 3.50 21.57
CA ARG A 149 1.86 4.44 22.37
C ARG A 149 1.14 5.76 22.67
N TRP A 150 0.12 6.11 21.88
CA TRP A 150 -0.59 7.38 22.00
C TRP A 150 -1.18 7.63 23.40
N PRO A 151 -1.86 6.69 24.07
CA PRO A 151 -2.44 6.93 25.40
C PRO A 151 -1.39 7.34 26.44
N SER A 152 -0.25 6.65 26.47
CA SER A 152 0.85 6.97 27.38
C SER A 152 1.52 8.30 27.05
N LEU A 153 1.62 8.67 25.77
CA LEU A 153 2.15 9.97 25.38
C LEU A 153 1.15 11.08 25.75
N ALA A 154 -0.13 10.91 25.44
CA ALA A 154 -1.20 11.86 25.75
C ALA A 154 -1.29 12.17 27.25
N SER A 155 -1.15 11.15 28.12
CA SER A 155 -1.12 11.38 29.57
C SER A 155 0.07 12.23 30.00
N GLN A 156 1.23 12.09 29.35
CA GLN A 156 2.40 12.92 29.65
C GLN A 156 2.22 14.37 29.21
N PHE A 157 1.51 14.62 28.10
CA PHE A 157 1.19 15.99 27.65
C PHE A 157 0.39 16.78 28.70
N SER A 158 -0.53 16.14 29.43
CA SER A 158 -1.28 16.83 30.51
C SER A 158 -0.42 17.27 31.70
N GLN A 159 0.76 16.67 31.89
CA GLN A 159 1.68 16.98 32.98
C GLN A 159 2.89 17.78 32.51
N ALA A 160 3.08 17.95 31.20
CA ALA A 160 4.23 18.62 30.61
C ALA A 160 4.01 20.13 30.49
N ASN A 161 5.10 20.89 30.61
CA ASN A 161 5.11 22.30 30.22
C ASN A 161 5.17 22.42 28.68
N LEU A 162 4.03 22.74 28.06
CA LEU A 162 3.87 22.81 26.62
C LEU A 162 4.71 23.91 25.96
N GLU A 163 4.96 25.02 26.66
CA GLU A 163 5.81 26.11 26.16
C GLU A 163 7.27 25.65 26.01
N LEU A 164 7.76 24.91 27.02
CA LEU A 164 9.10 24.32 26.97
C LEU A 164 9.21 23.27 25.86
N VAL A 165 8.18 22.45 25.65
CA VAL A 165 8.15 21.45 24.56
C VAL A 165 8.21 22.15 23.20
N ALA A 166 7.43 23.20 23.00
CA ALA A 166 7.42 23.99 21.76
C ALA A 166 8.77 24.65 21.48
N ASP A 167 9.39 25.27 22.50
CA ASP A 167 10.72 25.88 22.39
C ASP A 167 11.80 24.83 22.05
N GLN A 168 11.76 23.65 22.69
CA GLN A 168 12.68 22.55 22.37
C GLN A 168 12.48 22.00 20.95
N TRP A 169 11.25 21.95 20.44
CA TRP A 169 10.98 21.57 19.06
C TRP A 169 11.61 22.56 18.07
N LEU A 170 11.38 23.85 18.29
CA LEU A 170 11.94 24.92 17.44
C LEU A 170 13.47 24.97 17.46
N LYS A 171 14.10 24.60 18.58
CA LYS A 171 15.58 24.51 18.70
C LYS A 171 16.17 23.30 17.98
N ARG A 172 15.46 22.17 17.94
CA ARG A 172 16.00 20.88 17.46
C ARG A 172 15.70 20.58 16.00
N GLN A 173 14.66 21.18 15.43
CA GLN A 173 14.20 20.87 14.07
C GLN A 173 13.98 22.12 13.24
N LYS A 174 14.05 21.98 11.91
CA LYS A 174 13.72 23.07 11.00
C LYS A 174 12.23 23.41 11.11
N PRO A 175 11.83 24.70 11.05
CA PRO A 175 10.43 25.12 11.16
C PRO A 175 9.47 24.39 10.21
N GLU A 176 9.93 24.05 9.00
CA GLU A 176 9.13 23.35 8.01
C GLU A 176 8.78 21.91 8.41
N ALA A 177 9.75 21.18 9.00
CA ALA A 177 9.51 19.83 9.51
C ALA A 177 8.53 19.84 10.68
N ILE A 178 8.62 20.86 11.55
CA ILE A 178 7.71 21.05 12.68
C ILE A 178 6.29 21.32 12.16
N ARG A 179 6.13 22.20 11.16
CA ARG A 179 4.82 22.46 10.54
C ARG A 179 4.18 21.20 9.99
N GLN A 180 4.95 20.37 9.29
CA GLN A 180 4.47 19.09 8.77
C GLN A 180 4.01 18.15 9.90
N GLN A 181 4.80 18.02 10.98
CA GLN A 181 4.42 17.20 12.14
C GLN A 181 3.14 17.70 12.82
N VAL A 182 3.02 19.02 13.04
CA VAL A 182 1.81 19.62 13.62
C VAL A 182 0.60 19.40 12.73
N ALA A 183 0.74 19.52 11.41
CA ALA A 183 -0.36 19.27 10.47
C ALA A 183 -0.86 17.82 10.53
N VAL A 184 0.05 16.85 10.65
CA VAL A 184 -0.31 15.43 10.81
C VAL A 184 -1.03 15.18 12.13
N LEU A 185 -0.53 15.75 13.24
CA LEU A 185 -1.16 15.63 14.56
C LEU A 185 -2.57 16.23 14.58
N ARG A 186 -2.77 17.43 14.03
CA ARG A 186 -4.09 18.04 13.91
C ARG A 186 -5.06 17.15 13.14
N ARG A 187 -4.64 16.62 11.99
CA ARG A 187 -5.46 15.71 11.20
C ARG A 187 -5.84 14.44 11.98
N LEU A 188 -4.93 13.89 12.77
CA LEU A 188 -5.23 12.74 13.63
C LEU A 188 -6.29 13.08 14.68
N LEU A 189 -6.14 14.23 15.36
CA LEU A 189 -7.11 14.69 16.36
C LEU A 189 -8.49 14.91 15.73
N ASP A 190 -8.55 15.61 14.59
CA ASP A 190 -9.80 15.86 13.85
C ASP A 190 -10.51 14.55 13.46
N LEU A 191 -9.74 13.53 13.07
CA LEU A 191 -10.30 12.21 12.75
C LEU A 191 -10.87 11.51 13.98
N VAL A 192 -10.13 11.53 15.09
CA VAL A 192 -10.57 10.90 16.35
C VAL A 192 -11.82 11.58 16.91
N GLU A 193 -11.89 12.92 16.87
CA GLU A 193 -13.06 13.68 17.31
C GLU A 193 -14.31 13.29 16.51
N ARG A 194 -14.21 13.21 15.17
CA ARG A 194 -15.31 12.78 14.31
C ARG A 194 -15.78 11.37 14.61
N GLU A 195 -14.87 10.44 14.91
CA GLU A 195 -15.23 9.06 15.27
C GLU A 195 -15.91 9.00 16.65
N ILE A 196 -15.49 9.83 17.61
CA ILE A 196 -16.15 9.95 18.92
C ILE A 196 -17.59 10.47 18.75
N GLU A 197 -17.79 11.52 17.96
CA GLU A 197 -19.12 12.09 17.67
C GLU A 197 -20.03 11.07 16.98
N GLN A 198 -19.51 10.34 15.98
CA GLN A 198 -20.27 9.28 15.29
C GLN A 198 -20.66 8.13 16.22
N LYS A 199 -19.77 7.77 17.16
CA LYS A 199 -20.06 6.74 18.14
C LYS A 199 -21.13 7.19 19.14
N ALA A 200 -21.02 8.42 19.66
CA ALA A 200 -22.02 9.01 20.56
C ALA A 200 -23.41 9.09 19.91
N ALA A 201 -23.47 9.39 18.60
CA ALA A 201 -24.72 9.43 17.83
C ALA A 201 -25.33 8.05 17.52
N ARG A 202 -24.56 6.95 17.58
CA ARG A 202 -25.06 5.58 17.42
C ARG A 202 -25.57 4.97 18.72
N ASP A 203 -25.05 5.43 19.85
CA ASP A 203 -25.39 4.95 21.19
C ASP A 203 -26.52 5.77 21.86
N SER A 204 -27.09 6.76 21.15
CA SER A 204 -28.24 7.60 21.56
C SER A 204 -29.51 7.24 20.80
#